data_AF-A0A2N1NXG4-F1
#
_entry.id   AF-A0A2N1NXG4-F1
#
_cell.length_a   1.000
_cell.length_b   1.000
_cell.length_c   1.000
_cell.angle_alpha   90.00
_cell.angle_beta   90.00
_cell.angle_gamma   90.00
#
_symmetry.space_group_name_H-M   'P 1'
#
loop_
_entity.id
_entity.type
_entity.pdbx_description
1 polymer ?
#
loop_
_entity_poly.entity_id
_entity_poly.type
_entity_poly.pdbx_seq_one_letter_code
_entity_poly.pdbx_strand_id
1 'polypeptide(L)'
;METMDSQCHRTGTLPFMAIEILKHNAEHTFQHDLESFFYVLCWICCEYEGSRDKLRASDCGRKNLMKWVEGLPETIGTIKSGMILDFERDILETPSIL
;
A
#
# COMPACT_ATOMS: atom_id res chain seq x y z
N MET A 1 -23.20 24.79 -13.53
CA MET A 1 -21.84 24.31 -13.88
C MET A 1 -21.78 22.89 -13.36
N GLU A 2 -22.17 21.93 -14.19
CA GLU A 2 -22.17 20.51 -13.85
C GLU A 2 -20.72 20.05 -13.67
N THR A 3 -20.40 19.54 -12.49
CA THR A 3 -19.17 18.77 -12.27
C THR A 3 -19.34 17.46 -13.04
N MET A 4 -18.61 17.31 -14.16
CA MET A 4 -18.45 16.01 -14.79
C MET A 4 -17.67 15.14 -13.79
N ASP A 5 -18.41 14.39 -12.98
CA ASP A 5 -17.85 13.24 -12.27
C ASP A 5 -17.53 12.20 -13.33
N SER A 6 -16.35 12.37 -13.92
CA SER A 6 -15.63 11.33 -14.63
C SER A 6 -15.43 10.21 -13.62
N GLN A 7 -16.38 9.29 -13.53
CA GLN A 7 -16.15 7.97 -12.95
C GLN A 7 -15.13 7.26 -13.85
N CYS A 8 -13.86 7.66 -13.74
CA CYS A 8 -12.75 6.86 -14.22
C CYS A 8 -12.88 5.54 -13.47
N HIS A 9 -13.17 4.47 -14.19
CA HIS A 9 -13.28 3.15 -13.60
C HIS A 9 -11.92 2.82 -12.96
N ARG A 10 -11.85 2.89 -11.63
CA ARG A 10 -10.68 2.47 -10.85
C ARG A 10 -10.34 1.04 -11.26
N THR A 11 -9.27 0.89 -12.03
CA THR A 11 -8.82 -0.39 -12.56
C THR A 11 -7.59 -0.80 -11.77
N GLY A 12 -7.61 -1.98 -11.17
CA GLY A 12 -6.49 -2.51 -10.38
C GLY A 12 -6.94 -3.30 -9.16
N THR A 13 -5.99 -3.98 -8.52
CA THR A 13 -6.24 -4.77 -7.31
C THR A 13 -5.94 -3.90 -6.09
N LEU A 14 -6.94 -3.65 -5.24
CA LEU A 14 -6.90 -2.69 -4.13
C LEU A 14 -5.60 -2.72 -3.27
N PRO A 15 -5.08 -3.89 -2.85
CA PRO A 15 -3.82 -3.98 -2.10
C PRO A 15 -2.62 -3.32 -2.77
N PHE A 16 -2.58 -3.30 -4.10
CA PHE A 16 -1.43 -2.83 -4.86
C PHE A 16 -1.66 -1.47 -5.51
N MET A 17 -2.88 -0.92 -5.43
CA MET A 17 -3.20 0.38 -6.01
C MET A 17 -2.49 1.52 -5.26
N ALA A 18 -1.94 2.47 -6.00
CA ALA A 18 -1.28 3.66 -5.47
C ALA A 18 -2.23 4.55 -4.64
N ILE A 19 -1.69 5.28 -3.65
CA ILE A 19 -2.48 6.11 -2.72
C ILE A 19 -3.28 7.18 -3.45
N GLU A 20 -2.69 7.85 -4.45
CA GLU A 20 -3.39 8.90 -5.19
C GLU A 20 -4.52 8.34 -6.06
N ILE A 21 -4.35 7.15 -6.65
CA ILE A 21 -5.41 6.44 -7.37
C ILE A 21 -6.55 6.06 -6.40
N LEU A 22 -6.20 5.56 -5.21
CA LEU A 22 -7.17 5.16 -4.17
C LEU A 22 -7.99 6.35 -3.62
N LYS A 23 -7.34 7.50 -3.38
CA LYS A 23 -7.99 8.66 -2.73
C LYS A 23 -8.64 9.63 -3.72
N HIS A 24 -8.06 9.78 -4.90
CA HIS A 24 -8.41 10.84 -5.83
C HIS A 24 -8.81 10.33 -7.21
N ASN A 25 -8.77 9.01 -7.44
CA ASN A 25 -9.05 8.42 -8.75
C ASN A 25 -8.21 9.07 -9.86
N ALA A 26 -6.94 9.36 -9.55
CA ALA A 26 -6.02 10.05 -10.45
C ALA A 26 -5.75 9.20 -11.71
N GLU A 27 -5.23 9.85 -12.74
CA GLU A 27 -4.77 9.15 -13.94
C GLU A 27 -3.50 8.35 -13.62
N HIS A 28 -3.38 7.16 -14.23
CA HIS A 28 -2.19 6.34 -14.05
C HIS A 28 -0.94 7.02 -14.65
N THR A 29 0.17 6.91 -13.91
CA THR A 29 1.48 7.42 -14.30
C THR A 29 2.52 6.36 -13.93
N PHE A 30 3.73 6.47 -14.47
CA PHE A 30 4.82 5.54 -14.13
C PHE A 30 5.15 5.56 -12.62
N GLN A 31 4.89 6.65 -11.91
CA GLN A 31 5.11 6.75 -10.46
C GLN A 31 4.15 5.84 -9.70
N HIS A 32 2.89 5.78 -10.14
CA HIS A 32 1.87 4.89 -9.60
C HIS A 32 2.26 3.42 -9.82
N ASP A 33 2.85 3.09 -10.97
CA ASP A 33 3.32 1.73 -11.26
C ASP A 33 4.49 1.32 -10.35
N LEU A 34 5.41 2.24 -10.06
CA LEU A 34 6.52 2.01 -9.11
C LEU A 34 6.00 1.83 -7.67
N GLU A 35 5.03 2.63 -7.25
CA GLU A 35 4.37 2.49 -5.95
C GLU A 35 3.66 1.14 -5.84
N SER A 36 2.94 0.72 -6.88
CA SER A 36 2.32 -0.60 -6.97
C SER A 36 3.36 -1.72 -6.89
N PHE A 37 4.49 -1.60 -7.59
CA PHE A 37 5.58 -2.57 -7.53
C PHE A 37 6.17 -2.67 -6.11
N PHE A 38 6.37 -1.54 -5.44
CA PHE A 38 6.81 -1.50 -4.05
C PHE A 38 5.84 -2.25 -3.12
N TYR A 39 4.53 -2.05 -3.27
CA TYR A 39 3.54 -2.78 -2.48
C TYR A 39 3.54 -4.29 -2.74
N VAL A 40 3.78 -4.72 -3.98
CA VAL A 40 3.96 -6.16 -4.30
C VAL A 40 5.20 -6.71 -3.61
N LEU A 41 6.32 -5.98 -3.61
CA LEU A 41 7.54 -6.39 -2.91
C LEU A 41 7.30 -6.51 -1.39
N CYS A 42 6.65 -5.52 -0.77
CA CYS A 42 6.25 -5.58 0.63
C CYS A 42 5.37 -6.80 0.91
N TRP A 43 4.40 -7.07 0.04
CA TRP A 43 3.51 -8.23 0.16
C TRP A 43 4.30 -9.54 0.15
N ILE A 44 5.21 -9.73 -0.80
CA ILE A 44 6.05 -10.93 -0.88
C ILE A 44 6.92 -11.08 0.37
N CYS A 45 7.61 -10.02 0.78
CA CYS A 45 8.49 -10.02 1.96
C CYS A 45 7.72 -10.27 3.27
N CYS A 46 6.47 -9.83 3.37
CA CYS A 46 5.64 -10.03 4.55
C CYS A 46 4.93 -11.39 4.56
N GLU A 47 4.56 -11.95 3.40
CA GLU A 47 3.82 -13.21 3.32
C GLU A 47 4.71 -14.45 3.29
N TYR A 48 5.87 -14.36 2.64
CA TYR A 48 6.78 -15.49 2.45
C TYR A 48 7.96 -15.43 3.42
N GLU A 49 8.05 -16.41 4.32
CA GLU A 49 9.26 -16.62 5.11
C GLU A 49 10.26 -17.43 4.28
N GLY A 50 11.55 -17.07 4.33
CA GLY A 50 12.64 -17.73 3.57
C GLY A 50 12.89 -19.21 3.89
N SER A 51 12.01 -19.84 4.66
CA SER A 51 12.03 -21.27 4.97
C SER A 51 10.83 -21.92 4.30
N ARG A 52 11.11 -22.79 3.32
CA ARG A 52 10.15 -23.60 2.56
C ARG A 52 8.88 -23.92 3.37
N ASP A 53 7.75 -23.48 2.84
CA ASP A 53 6.40 -23.96 3.15
C ASP A 53 5.71 -23.51 4.45
N LYS A 54 6.16 -22.44 5.12
CA LYS A 54 5.40 -21.86 6.23
C LYS A 54 5.07 -20.39 6.01
N LEU A 55 3.78 -20.10 5.91
CA LEU A 55 3.24 -18.75 6.11
C LEU A 55 3.74 -18.27 7.49
N ARG A 56 4.41 -17.09 7.58
CA ARG A 56 4.76 -16.41 8.85
C ARG A 56 3.66 -16.58 9.90
N ALA A 57 3.97 -16.80 11.17
CA ALA A 57 2.93 -16.72 12.21
C ALA A 57 2.20 -15.36 12.09
N SER A 58 0.87 -15.38 12.24
CA SER A 58 -0.11 -14.31 11.98
C SER A 58 0.20 -12.92 12.56
N ASP A 59 1.27 -12.74 13.32
CA ASP A 59 1.15 -11.92 14.52
C ASP A 59 1.46 -10.43 14.39
N CYS A 60 2.02 -9.93 13.28
CA CYS A 60 2.15 -8.48 13.10
C CYS A 60 2.05 -7.99 11.64
N GLY A 61 2.97 -8.40 10.75
CA GLY A 61 3.01 -7.89 9.37
C GLY A 61 1.75 -8.22 8.55
N ARG A 62 1.22 -9.44 8.72
CA ARG A 62 0.01 -9.92 8.04
C ARG A 62 -1.25 -9.14 8.40
N LYS A 63 -1.44 -8.85 9.69
CA LYS A 63 -2.64 -8.15 10.19
C LYS A 63 -2.74 -6.72 9.64
N ASN A 64 -1.62 -6.09 9.31
CA ASN A 64 -1.61 -4.75 8.73
C ASN A 64 -1.86 -4.76 7.22
N LEU A 65 -1.28 -5.72 6.48
CA LEU A 65 -1.51 -5.85 5.03
C LEU A 65 -2.93 -6.30 4.69
N MET A 66 -3.57 -7.13 5.53
CA MET A 66 -4.99 -7.49 5.36
C MET A 66 -5.92 -6.27 5.34
N LYS A 67 -5.53 -5.16 5.99
CA LYS A 67 -6.30 -3.91 5.95
C LYS A 67 -6.29 -3.23 4.58
N TRP A 68 -5.46 -3.69 3.65
CA TRP A 68 -5.40 -3.19 2.28
C TRP A 68 -6.21 -4.04 1.29
N VAL A 69 -6.84 -5.12 1.76
CA VAL A 69 -7.56 -6.09 0.91
C VAL A 69 -9.03 -5.75 0.79
N GLU A 70 -9.64 -5.26 1.87
CA GLU A 70 -11.08 -5.04 1.95
C GLU A 70 -11.39 -3.67 2.53
N GLY A 71 -12.37 -2.99 1.93
CA GLY A 71 -12.87 -1.70 2.38
C GLY A 71 -13.01 -0.68 1.27
N LEU A 72 -13.34 0.56 1.66
CA LEU A 72 -13.40 1.69 0.74
C LEU A 72 -11.98 2.05 0.27
N PRO A 73 -11.77 2.32 -1.03
CA PRO A 73 -10.46 2.71 -1.56
C PRO A 73 -9.81 3.87 -0.79
N GLU A 74 -10.59 4.86 -0.40
CA GLU A 74 -10.14 6.03 0.35
C GLU A 74 -9.61 5.66 1.74
N THR A 75 -10.25 4.70 2.40
CA THR A 75 -9.82 4.15 3.69
C THR A 75 -8.49 3.41 3.53
N ILE A 76 -8.35 2.59 2.47
CA ILE A 76 -7.11 1.88 2.18
C ILE A 76 -5.97 2.87 1.91
N GLY A 77 -6.23 3.93 1.13
CA GLY A 77 -5.26 4.98 0.85
C GLY A 77 -4.82 5.74 2.11
N THR A 78 -5.74 6.00 3.05
CA THR A 78 -5.43 6.62 4.33
C THR A 78 -4.54 5.73 5.20
N ILE A 79 -4.85 4.44 5.29
CA ILE A 79 -4.04 3.47 6.04
C ILE A 79 -2.63 3.37 5.46
N LYS A 80 -2.51 3.23 4.14
CA LYS A 80 -1.23 3.17 3.42
C LYS A 80 -0.38 4.43 3.68
N SER A 81 -0.98 5.60 3.58
CA SER A 81 -0.30 6.88 3.82
C SER A 81 0.24 6.98 5.25
N GLY A 82 -0.54 6.57 6.25
CA GLY A 82 -0.06 6.52 7.64
C GLY A 82 1.14 5.59 7.82
N MET A 83 1.10 4.40 7.21
CA MET A 83 2.21 3.44 7.30
C MET A 83 3.50 3.95 6.63
N ILE A 84 3.40 4.66 5.51
CA ILE A 84 4.57 5.26 4.85
C ILE A 84 5.17 6.36 5.74
N LEU A 85 4.35 7.25 6.30
CA LEU A 85 4.81 8.31 7.20
C LEU A 85 5.48 7.75 8.46
N ASP A 86 4.93 6.68 9.01
CA ASP A 86 5.52 5.98 10.15
C ASP A 86 6.89 5.39 9.79
N PHE A 87 7.02 4.76 8.62
CA PHE A 87 8.30 4.25 8.12
C PHE A 87 9.32 5.36 7.89
N GLU A 88 8.94 6.47 7.26
CA GLU A 88 9.82 7.62 7.05
C GLU A 88 10.32 8.19 8.37
N ARG A 89 9.44 8.34 9.36
CA ARG A 89 9.80 8.77 10.71
C ARG A 89 10.80 7.82 11.35
N ASP A 90 10.55 6.51 11.29
CA ASP A 90 11.46 5.51 11.86
C ASP A 90 12.85 5.54 11.19
N ILE A 91 12.90 5.71 9.86
CA ILE A 91 14.17 5.87 9.12
C ILE A 91 14.92 7.13 9.54
N LEU A 92 14.22 8.24 9.77
CA LEU A 92 14.83 9.51 10.16
C LEU A 92 15.22 9.56 11.65
N GLU A 93 14.52 8.83 12.50
CA GLU A 93 14.76 8.78 13.95
C GLU A 93 15.70 7.65 14.39
N THR A 94 15.97 6.65 13.53
CA THR A 94 16.98 5.63 13.83
C THR A 94 18.37 6.29 13.90
N PRO A 95 19.05 6.26 15.07
CA PRO A 95 20.41 6.79 15.16
C PRO A 95 21.27 6.01 14.16
N SER A 96 22.04 6.71 13.35
CA SER A 96 23.02 6.09 12.47
C SER A 96 23.91 5.18 13.31
N ILE A 97 23.73 3.86 13.20
CA ILE A 97 24.67 2.90 13.75
C ILE A 97 25.85 2.90 12.77
N LEU A 98 26.76 3.84 12.99
CA LEU A 98 28.11 3.88 12.44
C LEU A 98 29.06 4.30 13.56
#